data_AF-A0A5Q0H160-F1
#
_entry.id   AF-A0A5Q0H160-F1
#
_cell.length_a   1.000
_cell.length_b   1.000
_cell.length_c   1.000
_cell.angle_alpha   90.00
_cell.angle_beta   90.00
_cell.angle_gamma   90.00
#
_symmetry.space_group_name_H-M   'P 1'
#
loop_
_entity.id
_entity.type
_entity.pdbx_description
1 polymer ?
#
loop_
_entity_poly.entity_id
_entity_poly.type
_entity_poly.pdbx_seq_one_letter_code
_entity_poly.pdbx_strand_id
1 'polypeptide(L)'
;MKSRTRVFALIAFTASLALVGTAPASATAARTVELAAPAGSGLPPYVAVIKPVTAKRLASSWREGCPVGPGQLRLVSLNFVGFDGAVHRGELVVNAALAVEVARVFADLYFDRFPIQRMETIEKYDSDDDASMAANNTSAFNCRPITGGTAWSNHSYGRAIDINTVQNPYISRSGAVYPPNGAPYVDRTQDLPGMIHAGDATERAFTTRGWTWGGSWTTPIDYQHFEKP
;
A
#
# COMPACT_ATOMS: atom_id res chain seq x y z
N MET A 1 72.50 36.32 -35.29
CA MET A 1 71.66 35.09 -35.20
C MET A 1 71.20 34.92 -33.75
N LYS A 2 69.91 35.14 -33.47
CA LYS A 2 69.32 35.05 -32.13
C LYS A 2 68.77 33.63 -31.94
N SER A 3 69.36 32.82 -31.05
CA SER A 3 68.80 31.54 -30.63
C SER A 3 68.02 31.72 -29.33
N ARG A 4 66.72 31.41 -29.36
CA ARG A 4 65.81 31.48 -28.21
C ARG A 4 65.72 30.11 -27.55
N THR A 5 66.11 30.03 -26.29
CA THR A 5 65.90 28.89 -25.39
C THR A 5 64.41 28.64 -25.21
N ARG A 6 63.94 27.41 -25.48
CA ARG A 6 62.57 26.96 -25.15
C ARG A 6 62.63 26.16 -23.85
N VAL A 7 61.94 26.65 -22.81
CA VAL A 7 61.69 25.93 -21.56
C VAL A 7 60.40 25.13 -21.73
N PHE A 8 60.47 23.81 -21.57
CA PHE A 8 59.29 22.95 -21.50
C PHE A 8 58.83 22.87 -20.03
N ALA A 9 57.62 23.36 -19.75
CA ALA A 9 56.96 23.18 -18.46
C ALA A 9 56.17 21.86 -18.51
N LEU A 10 56.53 20.91 -17.64
CA LEU A 10 55.81 19.65 -17.46
C LEU A 10 54.66 19.90 -16.46
N ILE A 11 53.42 19.92 -16.93
CA ILE A 11 52.22 20.03 -16.08
C ILE A 11 51.80 18.63 -15.68
N ALA A 12 51.99 18.28 -14.41
CA ALA A 12 51.47 17.04 -13.82
C ALA A 12 50.00 17.23 -13.43
N PHE A 13 49.09 16.52 -14.10
CA PHE A 13 47.69 16.42 -13.68
C PHE A 13 47.54 15.29 -12.66
N THR A 14 47.34 15.65 -11.39
CA THR A 14 46.92 14.69 -10.35
C THR A 14 45.41 14.49 -10.44
N ALA A 15 44.98 13.36 -11.01
CA ALA A 15 43.58 12.95 -10.99
C ALA A 15 43.20 12.51 -9.56
N SER A 16 42.39 13.31 -8.87
CA SER A 16 41.82 12.94 -7.57
C SER A 16 40.57 12.09 -7.80
N LEU A 17 40.67 10.79 -7.54
CA LEU A 17 39.51 9.89 -7.54
C LEU A 17 38.68 10.19 -6.27
N ALA A 18 37.60 10.95 -6.42
CA ALA A 18 36.62 11.12 -5.35
C ALA A 18 35.80 9.82 -5.25
N LEU A 19 36.13 8.97 -4.28
CA LEU A 19 35.26 7.87 -3.87
C LEU A 19 34.01 8.48 -3.21
N VAL A 20 32.92 8.54 -3.96
CA VAL A 20 31.58 8.81 -3.40
C VAL A 20 31.18 7.56 -2.64
N GLY A 21 31.44 7.55 -1.32
CA GLY A 21 30.95 6.51 -0.44
C GLY A 21 29.43 6.57 -0.37
N THR A 22 28.74 5.58 -0.96
CA THR A 22 27.32 5.36 -0.73
C THR A 22 27.15 4.84 0.70
N ALA A 23 26.74 5.72 1.61
CA ALA A 23 26.38 5.29 2.96
C ALA A 23 25.22 4.27 2.87
N PRO A 24 25.30 3.12 3.57
CA PRO A 24 24.17 2.20 3.63
C PRO A 24 22.98 2.93 4.23
N ALA A 25 21.83 2.87 3.56
CA ALA A 25 20.58 3.43 4.08
C ALA A 25 20.31 2.82 5.46
N SER A 26 20.39 3.64 6.51
CA SER A 26 20.06 3.21 7.87
C SER A 26 18.67 2.59 7.86
N ALA A 27 18.57 1.32 8.25
CA ALA A 27 17.31 0.68 8.53
C ALA A 27 16.59 1.49 9.61
N THR A 28 15.60 2.29 9.20
CA THR A 28 14.80 3.09 10.14
C THR A 28 14.20 2.14 11.17
N ALA A 29 14.40 2.42 12.47
CA ALA A 29 13.85 1.61 13.55
C ALA A 29 12.32 1.48 13.45
N ALA A 30 11.78 0.46 14.09
CA ALA A 30 10.34 0.27 14.19
C ALA A 30 9.66 1.50 14.81
N ARG A 31 8.44 1.82 14.36
CA ARG A 31 7.65 2.94 14.85
C ARG A 31 6.26 2.46 15.27
N THR A 32 5.75 2.96 16.38
CA THR A 32 4.38 2.70 16.83
C THR A 32 3.51 3.93 16.62
N VAL A 33 2.29 3.72 16.13
CA VAL A 33 1.20 4.69 16.16
C VAL A 33 0.16 4.13 17.13
N GLU A 34 -0.03 4.81 18.24
CA GLU A 34 -1.00 4.45 19.26
C GLU A 34 -1.93 5.63 19.50
N LEU A 35 -3.24 5.36 19.50
CA LEU A 35 -4.27 6.37 19.69
C LEU A 35 -5.24 5.90 20.77
N ALA A 36 -5.49 6.78 21.75
CA ALA A 36 -6.47 6.52 22.78
C ALA A 36 -7.86 6.34 22.16
N ALA A 37 -8.63 5.37 22.70
CA ALA A 37 -9.99 5.17 22.25
C ALA A 37 -10.88 6.37 22.64
N PRO A 38 -11.81 6.80 21.78
CA PRO A 38 -12.81 7.79 22.14
C PRO A 38 -13.58 7.36 23.41
N ALA A 39 -13.86 8.32 24.29
CA ALA A 39 -14.59 8.06 25.53
C ALA A 39 -15.95 7.41 25.23
N GLY A 40 -16.28 6.34 25.96
CA GLY A 40 -17.55 5.62 25.77
C GLY A 40 -17.62 4.71 24.54
N SER A 41 -16.56 4.61 23.73
CA SER A 41 -16.54 3.71 22.56
C SER A 41 -16.54 2.23 22.94
N GLY A 42 -16.05 1.86 24.12
CA GLY A 42 -15.88 0.45 24.51
C GLY A 42 -14.83 -0.31 23.70
N LEU A 43 -14.13 0.36 22.77
CA LEU A 43 -12.99 -0.20 22.05
C LEU A 43 -11.70 -0.02 22.86
N PRO A 44 -10.76 -0.97 22.80
CA PRO A 44 -9.41 -0.73 23.29
C PRO A 44 -8.69 0.34 22.44
N PRO A 45 -7.60 0.93 22.96
CA PRO A 45 -6.75 1.83 22.18
C PRO A 45 -6.32 1.21 20.84
N TYR A 46 -6.27 2.03 19.80
CA TYR A 46 -5.78 1.59 18.50
C TYR A 46 -4.25 1.52 18.52
N VAL A 47 -3.68 0.42 17.99
CA VAL A 47 -2.24 0.22 17.92
C VAL A 47 -1.83 -0.30 16.54
N ALA A 48 -0.97 0.46 15.86
CA ALA A 48 -0.26 0.05 14.67
C ALA A 48 1.26 0.07 14.89
N VAL A 49 1.95 -0.98 14.44
CA VAL A 49 3.40 -1.12 14.52
C VAL A 49 3.96 -1.21 13.10
N ILE A 50 4.84 -0.28 12.78
CA ILE A 50 5.46 -0.10 11.46
C ILE A 50 6.90 -0.60 11.55
N LYS A 51 7.28 -1.56 10.71
CA LYS A 51 8.62 -2.16 10.68
C LYS A 51 9.23 -2.13 9.28
N PRO A 52 10.56 -2.07 9.15
CA PRO A 52 11.24 -2.43 7.91
C PRO A 52 10.82 -3.82 7.43
N VAL A 53 10.86 -4.03 6.12
CA VAL A 53 10.61 -5.33 5.50
C VAL A 53 11.83 -5.78 4.71
N THR A 54 12.04 -7.09 4.62
CA THR A 54 13.11 -7.70 3.82
C THR A 54 12.50 -8.37 2.59
N ALA A 55 13.30 -8.58 1.54
CA ALA A 55 12.86 -9.37 0.38
C ALA A 55 12.33 -10.76 0.80
N LYS A 56 12.97 -11.40 1.80
CA LYS A 56 12.51 -12.68 2.36
C LYS A 56 11.11 -12.60 2.95
N ARG A 57 10.76 -11.51 3.65
CA ARG A 57 9.39 -11.34 4.20
C ARG A 57 8.37 -11.01 3.12
N LEU A 58 8.77 -10.33 2.04
CA LEU A 58 7.91 -10.07 0.88
C LEU A 58 7.65 -11.34 0.05
N ALA A 59 8.60 -12.28 0.05
CA ALA A 59 8.50 -13.57 -0.65
C ALA A 59 8.03 -13.39 -2.11
N SER A 60 7.00 -14.11 -2.56
CA SER A 60 6.49 -14.08 -3.94
C SER A 60 5.98 -12.70 -4.38
N SER A 61 5.64 -11.81 -3.44
CA SER A 61 5.08 -10.49 -3.75
C SER A 61 6.10 -9.50 -4.31
N TRP A 62 7.39 -9.83 -4.25
CA TRP A 62 8.49 -8.99 -4.70
C TRP A 62 9.59 -9.79 -5.39
N ARG A 63 10.23 -9.19 -6.41
CA ARG A 63 11.39 -9.74 -7.12
C ARG A 63 12.27 -8.60 -7.65
N GLU A 64 13.47 -8.94 -8.09
CA GLU A 64 14.28 -8.00 -8.87
C GLU A 64 13.52 -7.52 -10.11
N GLY A 65 13.59 -6.21 -10.39
CA GLY A 65 12.81 -5.56 -11.45
C GLY A 65 11.51 -4.92 -10.97
N CYS A 66 11.07 -5.16 -9.73
CA CYS A 66 9.98 -4.37 -9.12
C CYS A 66 10.37 -2.89 -9.01
N PRO A 67 9.41 -1.96 -9.14
CA PRO A 67 9.72 -0.53 -9.24
C PRO A 67 10.19 0.09 -7.91
N VAL A 68 10.02 -0.61 -6.79
CA VAL A 68 10.54 -0.22 -5.47
C VAL A 68 11.21 -1.41 -4.78
N GLY A 69 12.29 -1.13 -4.03
CA GLY A 69 12.99 -2.14 -3.24
C GLY A 69 12.38 -2.31 -1.82
N PRO A 70 12.72 -3.39 -1.09
CA PRO A 70 12.22 -3.62 0.27
C PRO A 70 12.51 -2.46 1.24
N GLY A 71 13.62 -1.74 1.04
CA GLY A 71 13.97 -0.55 1.83
C GLY A 71 12.97 0.61 1.71
N GLN A 72 12.19 0.66 0.62
CA GLN A 72 11.14 1.66 0.38
C GLN A 72 9.76 1.19 0.83
N LEU A 73 9.65 -0.01 1.40
CA LEU A 73 8.40 -0.60 1.88
C LEU A 73 8.44 -0.75 3.41
N ARG A 74 7.27 -0.78 4.04
CA ARG A 74 7.10 -1.06 5.47
C ARG A 74 5.97 -2.05 5.68
N LEU A 75 6.18 -2.97 6.61
CA LEU A 75 5.12 -3.81 7.15
C LEU A 75 4.42 -3.00 8.25
N VAL A 76 3.12 -2.81 8.11
CA VAL A 76 2.23 -2.15 9.08
C VAL A 76 1.35 -3.23 9.69
N SER A 77 1.64 -3.64 10.91
CA SER A 77 0.80 -4.57 11.67
C SER A 77 -0.14 -3.76 12.57
N LEU A 78 -1.46 -3.86 12.37
CA LEU A 78 -2.45 -2.95 12.98
C LEU A 78 -3.70 -3.67 13.48
N ASN A 79 -4.43 -3.02 14.38
CA ASN A 79 -5.72 -3.51 14.87
C ASN A 79 -6.86 -3.14 13.92
N PHE A 80 -7.84 -4.02 13.73
CA PHE A 80 -9.07 -3.73 12.97
C PHE A 80 -10.29 -4.37 13.65
N VAL A 81 -11.50 -3.89 13.34
CA VAL A 81 -12.75 -4.52 13.78
C VAL A 81 -13.21 -5.50 12.71
N GLY A 82 -13.47 -6.75 13.10
CA GLY A 82 -13.92 -7.80 12.20
C GLY A 82 -15.42 -7.74 11.91
N PHE A 83 -15.87 -8.52 10.92
CA PHE A 83 -17.31 -8.75 10.68
C PHE A 83 -18.02 -9.41 11.87
N ASP A 84 -17.28 -10.08 12.76
CA ASP A 84 -17.76 -10.62 14.04
C ASP A 84 -17.88 -9.57 15.15
N GLY A 85 -17.52 -8.30 14.87
CA GLY A 85 -17.51 -7.20 15.83
C GLY A 85 -16.34 -7.23 16.81
N ALA A 86 -15.44 -8.21 16.71
CA ALA A 86 -14.28 -8.34 17.59
C ALA A 86 -13.08 -7.57 17.05
N VAL A 87 -12.13 -7.26 17.93
CA VAL A 87 -10.85 -6.65 17.54
C VAL A 87 -9.88 -7.74 17.10
N HIS A 88 -9.39 -7.60 15.88
CA HIS A 88 -8.40 -8.49 15.26
C HIS A 88 -7.12 -7.73 14.95
N ARG A 89 -6.09 -8.46 14.52
CA ARG A 89 -4.82 -7.90 14.07
C ARG A 89 -4.50 -8.35 12.65
N GLY A 90 -4.10 -7.40 11.82
CA GLY A 90 -3.80 -7.60 10.40
C GLY A 90 -2.49 -6.97 9.99
N GLU A 91 -2.06 -7.25 8.77
CA GLU A 91 -0.82 -6.75 8.20
C GLU A 91 -1.00 -6.21 6.79
N LEU A 92 -0.42 -5.03 6.53
CA LEU A 92 -0.28 -4.45 5.19
C LEU A 92 1.18 -4.16 4.91
N VAL A 93 1.59 -4.31 3.66
CA VAL A 93 2.87 -3.78 3.17
C VAL A 93 2.56 -2.57 2.30
N VAL A 94 3.13 -1.41 2.67
CA VAL A 94 2.92 -0.14 1.97
C VAL A 94 4.22 0.61 1.78
N ASN A 95 4.21 1.65 0.96
CA ASN A 95 5.33 2.54 0.77
C ASN A 95 5.72 3.20 2.10
N ALA A 96 7.02 3.29 2.38
CA ALA A 96 7.55 3.87 3.61
C ALA A 96 7.09 5.30 3.83
N ALA A 97 6.90 6.08 2.75
CA ALA A 97 6.40 7.46 2.83
C ALA A 97 4.93 7.56 3.29
N LEU A 98 4.12 6.52 3.06
CA LEU A 98 2.70 6.50 3.40
C LEU A 98 2.38 5.67 4.65
N ALA A 99 3.34 4.91 5.20
CA ALA A 99 3.08 3.96 6.27
C ALA A 99 2.37 4.54 7.51
N VAL A 100 2.76 5.76 7.94
CA VAL A 100 2.13 6.44 9.08
C VAL A 100 0.75 6.97 8.74
N GLU A 101 0.57 7.42 7.50
CA GLU A 101 -0.73 7.91 7.01
C GLU A 101 -1.72 6.76 6.93
N VAL A 102 -1.32 5.63 6.34
CA VAL A 102 -2.12 4.40 6.28
C VAL A 102 -2.48 3.92 7.68
N ALA A 103 -1.55 3.91 8.64
CA ALA A 103 -1.86 3.58 10.03
C ALA A 103 -2.93 4.50 10.65
N ARG A 104 -2.99 5.78 10.25
CA ARG A 104 -4.03 6.71 10.72
C ARG A 104 -5.36 6.48 10.01
N VAL A 105 -5.35 6.16 8.71
CA VAL A 105 -6.56 5.78 7.97
C VAL A 105 -7.22 4.58 8.64
N PHE A 106 -6.46 3.52 8.92
CA PHE A 106 -7.01 2.34 9.59
C PHE A 106 -7.41 2.58 11.05
N ALA A 107 -6.88 3.62 11.71
CA ALA A 107 -7.39 4.04 13.01
C ALA A 107 -8.79 4.64 12.90
N ASP A 108 -9.03 5.48 11.88
CA ASP A 108 -10.36 6.04 11.62
C ASP A 108 -11.37 4.91 11.35
N LEU A 109 -11.04 3.97 10.45
CA LEU A 109 -11.87 2.80 10.17
C LEU A 109 -12.13 1.95 11.42
N TYR A 110 -11.12 1.77 12.27
CA TYR A 110 -11.23 1.01 13.53
C TYR A 110 -12.20 1.68 14.51
N PHE A 111 -12.10 2.99 14.71
CA PHE A 111 -12.98 3.72 15.63
C PHE A 111 -14.40 3.90 15.07
N ASP A 112 -14.55 3.94 13.75
CA ASP A 112 -15.85 3.91 13.07
C ASP A 112 -16.45 2.49 13.00
N ARG A 113 -15.71 1.47 13.46
CA ARG A 113 -16.09 0.05 13.44
C ARG A 113 -16.43 -0.45 12.03
N PHE A 114 -15.75 0.07 11.00
CA PHE A 114 -15.88 -0.47 9.66
C PHE A 114 -15.39 -1.92 9.65
N PRO A 115 -16.26 -2.91 9.33
CA PRO A 115 -15.90 -4.31 9.48
C PRO A 115 -14.95 -4.73 8.36
N ILE A 116 -13.82 -5.35 8.72
CA ILE A 116 -12.85 -5.89 7.77
C ILE A 116 -12.81 -7.41 7.93
N GLN A 117 -12.89 -8.14 6.82
CA GLN A 117 -12.98 -9.60 6.86
C GLN A 117 -11.63 -10.25 7.21
N ARG A 118 -10.55 -9.72 6.63
CA ARG A 118 -9.16 -10.09 6.91
C ARG A 118 -8.23 -9.06 6.30
N MET A 119 -7.01 -9.04 6.80
CA MET A 119 -5.98 -8.13 6.33
C MET A 119 -4.65 -8.85 6.34
N GLU A 120 -4.35 -9.46 5.21
CA GLU A 120 -3.23 -10.36 5.01
C GLU A 120 -2.38 -9.92 3.83
N THR A 121 -1.07 -10.04 3.98
CA THR A 121 -0.12 -9.73 2.93
C THR A 121 -0.19 -10.79 1.80
N ILE A 122 -0.08 -10.33 0.56
CA ILE A 122 -0.48 -11.09 -0.63
C ILE A 122 0.35 -12.36 -0.87
N GLU A 123 1.56 -12.46 -0.32
CA GLU A 123 2.39 -13.67 -0.43
C GLU A 123 1.77 -14.89 0.26
N LYS A 124 0.81 -14.72 1.17
CA LYS A 124 0.03 -15.83 1.72
C LYS A 124 -0.88 -16.52 0.69
N TYR A 125 -1.13 -15.83 -0.43
CA TYR A 125 -1.91 -16.30 -1.56
C TYR A 125 -1.00 -16.60 -2.76
N ASP A 126 0.29 -16.89 -2.53
CA ASP A 126 1.31 -17.04 -3.58
C ASP A 126 1.41 -15.82 -4.53
N SER A 127 0.96 -14.65 -4.05
CA SER A 127 0.82 -13.41 -4.83
C SER A 127 -0.20 -13.46 -5.97
N ASP A 128 -1.11 -14.43 -5.92
CA ASP A 128 -2.31 -14.51 -6.74
C ASP A 128 -3.35 -13.49 -6.24
N ASP A 129 -3.57 -12.48 -7.07
CA ASP A 129 -4.51 -11.39 -6.81
C ASP A 129 -5.96 -11.88 -6.78
N ASP A 130 -6.32 -12.81 -7.67
CA ASP A 130 -7.67 -13.36 -7.77
C ASP A 130 -8.00 -14.24 -6.56
N ALA A 131 -7.04 -15.04 -6.09
CA ALA A 131 -7.19 -15.85 -4.89
C ALA A 131 -7.38 -14.98 -3.63
N SER A 132 -6.59 -13.92 -3.49
CA SER A 132 -6.73 -12.93 -2.40
C SER A 132 -8.05 -12.18 -2.48
N MET A 133 -8.46 -11.76 -3.68
CA MET A 133 -9.74 -11.08 -3.89
C MET A 133 -10.92 -12.00 -3.55
N ALA A 134 -10.93 -13.25 -4.02
CA ALA A 134 -11.99 -14.22 -3.73
C ALA A 134 -12.10 -14.53 -2.23
N ALA A 135 -10.98 -14.40 -1.51
CA ALA A 135 -10.88 -14.51 -0.06
C ALA A 135 -11.34 -13.23 0.68
N ASN A 136 -11.88 -12.21 0.01
CA ASN A 136 -12.34 -10.97 0.65
C ASN A 136 -11.25 -10.26 1.49
N ASN A 137 -10.01 -10.28 0.99
CA ASN A 137 -8.87 -9.77 1.73
C ASN A 137 -8.68 -8.26 1.53
N THR A 138 -8.38 -7.54 2.61
CA THR A 138 -7.85 -6.18 2.52
C THR A 138 -6.34 -6.26 2.36
N SER A 139 -5.80 -5.77 1.23
CA SER A 139 -4.38 -5.90 0.89
C SER A 139 -3.82 -4.64 0.23
N ALA A 140 -2.49 -4.55 0.09
CA ALA A 140 -1.81 -3.37 -0.44
C ALA A 140 -0.71 -3.73 -1.44
N PHE A 141 0.53 -3.92 -1.00
CA PHE A 141 1.63 -4.19 -1.94
C PHE A 141 1.53 -5.57 -2.61
N ASN A 142 1.56 -5.56 -3.96
CA ASN A 142 1.75 -6.73 -4.83
C ASN A 142 2.50 -6.27 -6.10
N CYS A 143 3.72 -6.77 -6.34
CA CYS A 143 4.52 -6.38 -7.50
C CYS A 143 4.06 -7.09 -8.79
N ARG A 144 3.10 -6.47 -9.47
CA ARG A 144 2.47 -6.96 -10.70
C ARG A 144 2.18 -5.83 -11.69
N PRO A 145 2.07 -6.15 -12.99
CA PRO A 145 1.52 -5.18 -13.94
C PRO A 145 0.10 -4.78 -13.56
N ILE A 146 -0.33 -3.63 -14.07
CA ILE A 146 -1.71 -3.18 -14.02
C ILE A 146 -2.60 -4.17 -14.78
N THR A 147 -3.83 -4.34 -14.32
CA THR A 147 -4.79 -5.27 -14.92
C THR A 147 -5.00 -4.96 -16.40
N GLY A 148 -4.75 -5.94 -17.26
CA GLY A 148 -4.90 -5.81 -18.73
C GLY A 148 -3.82 -5.01 -19.44
N GLY A 149 -2.70 -4.66 -18.78
CA GLY A 149 -1.61 -3.88 -19.37
C GLY A 149 -0.22 -4.36 -18.96
N THR A 150 0.81 -3.60 -19.35
CA THR A 150 2.23 -3.90 -19.05
C THR A 150 2.89 -2.89 -18.11
N ALA A 151 2.24 -1.74 -17.87
CA ALA A 151 2.68 -0.76 -16.89
C ALA A 151 2.54 -1.33 -15.47
N TRP A 152 3.29 -0.80 -14.50
CA TRP A 152 3.17 -1.21 -13.09
C TRP A 152 1.86 -0.73 -12.48
N SER A 153 1.20 -1.61 -11.72
CA SER A 153 0.08 -1.22 -10.84
C SER A 153 0.56 -0.32 -9.70
N ASN A 154 -0.30 0.57 -9.17
CA ASN A 154 0.01 1.34 -7.96
C ASN A 154 0.24 0.46 -6.72
N HIS A 155 -0.28 -0.77 -6.72
CA HIS A 155 0.07 -1.81 -5.74
C HIS A 155 1.57 -2.15 -5.78
N SER A 156 2.22 -2.10 -6.94
CA SER A 156 3.66 -2.36 -7.09
C SER A 156 4.55 -1.29 -6.46
N TYR A 157 4.00 -0.12 -6.14
CA TYR A 157 4.71 0.96 -5.44
C TYR A 157 4.39 0.99 -3.94
N GLY A 158 3.49 0.12 -3.48
CA GLY A 158 2.94 0.15 -2.12
C GLY A 158 2.07 1.37 -1.86
N ARG A 159 1.45 1.91 -2.91
CA ARG A 159 0.69 3.18 -2.91
C ARG A 159 -0.80 2.99 -3.20
N ALA A 160 -1.25 1.75 -3.18
CA ALA A 160 -2.66 1.39 -3.30
C ALA A 160 -3.07 0.40 -2.21
N ILE A 161 -4.35 0.43 -1.84
CA ILE A 161 -4.99 -0.47 -0.87
C ILE A 161 -6.34 -0.89 -1.45
N ASP A 162 -6.60 -2.19 -1.44
CA ASP A 162 -7.90 -2.78 -1.72
C ASP A 162 -8.57 -3.20 -0.41
N ILE A 163 -9.87 -2.89 -0.21
CA ILE A 163 -10.60 -3.16 1.04
C ILE A 163 -11.79 -4.09 0.81
N ASN A 164 -11.85 -5.22 1.53
CA ASN A 164 -12.97 -6.19 1.49
C ASN A 164 -13.42 -6.46 0.04
N THR A 165 -12.52 -7.02 -0.75
CA THR A 165 -12.65 -7.21 -2.20
C THR A 165 -13.96 -7.89 -2.64
N VAL A 166 -14.64 -8.68 -1.77
CA VAL A 166 -15.96 -9.25 -2.06
C VAL A 166 -17.09 -8.23 -1.86
N GLN A 167 -17.08 -7.45 -0.78
CA GLN A 167 -18.06 -6.36 -0.58
C GLN A 167 -17.84 -5.19 -1.55
N ASN A 168 -16.62 -5.01 -2.02
CA ASN A 168 -16.23 -3.89 -2.85
C ASN A 168 -15.61 -4.35 -4.19
N PRO A 169 -16.33 -5.08 -5.04
CA PRO A 169 -15.74 -5.67 -6.22
C PRO A 169 -15.25 -4.64 -7.25
N TYR A 170 -14.27 -5.06 -8.05
CA TYR A 170 -13.89 -4.43 -9.30
C TYR A 170 -14.85 -4.82 -10.42
N ILE A 171 -15.30 -3.84 -11.19
CA ILE A 171 -16.14 -4.00 -12.37
C ILE A 171 -15.35 -3.55 -13.59
N SER A 172 -14.92 -4.52 -14.39
CA SER A 172 -14.13 -4.30 -15.59
C SER A 172 -14.90 -3.53 -16.67
N ARG A 173 -14.18 -3.07 -17.70
CA ARG A 173 -14.75 -2.40 -18.88
C ARG A 173 -15.81 -3.24 -19.63
N SER A 174 -15.72 -4.58 -19.56
CA SER A 174 -16.70 -5.48 -20.16
C SER A 174 -17.90 -5.77 -19.26
N GLY A 175 -17.94 -5.24 -18.04
CA GLY A 175 -18.96 -5.51 -17.03
C GLY A 175 -18.71 -6.78 -16.20
N ALA A 176 -17.61 -7.50 -16.43
CA ALA A 176 -17.24 -8.63 -15.57
C ALA A 176 -16.84 -8.15 -14.16
N VAL A 177 -17.31 -8.88 -13.15
CA VAL A 177 -17.14 -8.58 -11.72
C VAL A 177 -16.04 -9.45 -11.13
N TYR A 178 -15.12 -8.82 -10.40
CA TYR A 178 -14.01 -9.47 -9.73
C TYR A 178 -13.97 -9.08 -8.24
N PRO A 179 -13.90 -10.05 -7.33
CA PRO A 179 -14.01 -11.48 -7.57
C PRO A 179 -15.47 -11.87 -7.95
N PRO A 180 -15.72 -13.01 -8.63
CA PRO A 180 -17.07 -13.39 -9.04
C PRO A 180 -18.08 -13.51 -7.90
N ASN A 181 -17.64 -13.90 -6.70
CA ASN A 181 -18.47 -13.94 -5.50
C ASN A 181 -18.83 -12.55 -4.94
N GLY A 182 -18.28 -11.47 -5.50
CA GLY A 182 -18.65 -10.09 -5.22
C GLY A 182 -19.87 -9.58 -6.00
N ALA A 183 -20.38 -10.35 -6.98
CA ALA A 183 -21.53 -9.95 -7.80
C ALA A 183 -22.76 -9.45 -7.01
N PRO A 184 -23.13 -10.01 -5.84
CA PRO A 184 -24.24 -9.50 -5.04
C PRO A 184 -24.06 -8.05 -4.54
N TYR A 185 -22.81 -7.57 -4.44
CA TYR A 185 -22.45 -6.25 -3.89
C TYR A 185 -22.24 -5.17 -4.95
N VAL A 186 -22.56 -5.46 -6.22
CA VAL A 186 -22.53 -4.47 -7.31
C VAL A 186 -23.62 -3.41 -7.14
N ASP A 187 -24.78 -3.81 -6.60
CA ASP A 187 -25.89 -2.91 -6.34
C ASP A 187 -25.59 -2.01 -5.13
N ARG A 188 -25.14 -0.79 -5.42
CA ARG A 188 -24.80 0.24 -4.43
C ARG A 188 -26.02 0.91 -3.78
N THR A 189 -27.24 0.47 -4.07
CA THR A 189 -28.44 0.86 -3.31
C THR A 189 -28.58 0.06 -2.00
N GLN A 190 -27.89 -1.07 -1.89
CA GLN A 190 -27.79 -1.85 -0.66
C GLN A 190 -26.80 -1.18 0.31
N ASP A 191 -27.09 -1.27 1.60
CA ASP A 191 -26.20 -0.82 2.67
C ASP A 191 -25.89 -2.01 3.57
N LEU A 192 -25.00 -2.89 3.10
CA LEU A 192 -24.56 -4.09 3.81
C LEU A 192 -23.23 -3.83 4.53
N PRO A 193 -22.96 -4.49 5.67
CA PRO A 193 -21.70 -4.33 6.39
C PRO A 193 -20.48 -4.52 5.48
N GLY A 194 -19.52 -3.59 5.57
CA GLY A 194 -18.25 -3.63 4.85
C GLY A 194 -18.30 -3.14 3.41
N MET A 195 -19.45 -2.67 2.92
CA MET A 195 -19.56 -1.92 1.68
C MET A 195 -19.07 -0.49 1.86
N ILE A 196 -18.39 0.04 0.84
CA ILE A 196 -17.97 1.43 0.75
C ILE A 196 -18.91 2.18 -0.19
N HIS A 197 -19.35 3.35 0.26
CA HIS A 197 -20.28 4.23 -0.43
C HIS A 197 -19.69 5.63 -0.63
N ALA A 198 -20.14 6.29 -1.69
CA ALA A 198 -19.77 7.68 -1.94
C ALA A 198 -20.22 8.57 -0.78
N GLY A 199 -19.29 9.37 -0.29
CA GLY A 199 -19.40 10.27 0.83
C GLY A 199 -19.32 9.60 2.20
N ASP A 200 -19.09 8.29 2.31
CA ASP A 200 -19.09 7.61 3.62
C ASP A 200 -17.82 7.89 4.45
N ALA A 201 -17.78 7.35 5.67
CA ALA A 201 -16.64 7.56 6.56
C ALA A 201 -15.36 6.90 6.05
N THR A 202 -15.46 5.72 5.42
CA THR A 202 -14.33 4.99 4.85
C THR A 202 -13.72 5.76 3.69
N GLU A 203 -14.51 6.20 2.72
CA GLU A 203 -14.02 7.02 1.61
C GLU A 203 -13.33 8.28 2.14
N ARG A 204 -13.97 9.02 3.07
CA ARG A 204 -13.40 10.24 3.63
C ARG A 204 -12.12 10.01 4.40
N ALA A 205 -11.97 8.86 5.09
CA ALA A 205 -10.73 8.52 5.78
C ALA A 205 -9.53 8.52 4.81
N PHE A 206 -9.73 8.08 3.57
CA PHE A 206 -8.71 8.14 2.52
C PHE A 206 -8.66 9.52 1.85
N THR A 207 -9.78 10.00 1.30
CA THR A 207 -9.80 11.14 0.36
C THR A 207 -9.45 12.48 1.03
N THR A 208 -9.77 12.67 2.31
CA THR A 208 -9.34 13.87 3.07
C THR A 208 -7.81 13.96 3.23
N ARG A 209 -7.10 12.86 3.00
CA ARG A 209 -5.64 12.77 3.01
C ARG A 209 -5.04 12.76 1.60
N GLY A 210 -5.82 13.08 0.59
CA GLY A 210 -5.37 13.20 -0.81
C GLY A 210 -5.23 11.88 -1.55
N TRP A 211 -5.88 10.81 -1.06
CA TRP A 211 -6.08 9.58 -1.84
C TRP A 211 -7.23 9.76 -2.82
N THR A 212 -7.23 9.01 -3.91
CA THR A 212 -8.38 8.85 -4.80
C THR A 212 -9.05 7.50 -4.53
N TRP A 213 -10.34 7.39 -4.85
CA TRP A 213 -11.11 6.16 -4.71
C TRP A 213 -11.60 5.67 -6.07
N GLY A 214 -11.34 4.40 -6.38
CA GLY A 214 -11.71 3.76 -7.65
C GLY A 214 -13.21 3.60 -7.85
N GLY A 215 -14.00 3.61 -6.77
CA GLY A 215 -15.47 3.61 -6.85
C GLY A 215 -16.07 4.87 -7.48
N SER A 216 -15.29 5.94 -7.60
CA SER A 216 -15.68 7.19 -8.28
C SER A 216 -15.35 7.24 -9.77
N TRP A 217 -14.64 6.23 -10.30
CA TRP A 217 -14.26 6.18 -11.70
C TRP A 217 -15.44 5.85 -12.63
N THR A 218 -15.33 6.20 -13.91
CA THR A 218 -16.39 5.92 -14.90
C THR A 218 -16.28 4.53 -15.52
N THR A 219 -15.08 4.13 -15.97
CA THR A 219 -14.82 2.78 -16.47
C THR A 219 -13.31 2.50 -16.50
N PRO A 220 -12.83 1.38 -15.91
CA PRO A 220 -13.57 0.48 -15.02
C PRO A 220 -14.03 1.18 -13.73
N ILE A 221 -14.90 0.53 -12.95
CA ILE A 221 -15.26 0.97 -11.60
C ILE A 221 -14.56 0.03 -10.62
N ASP A 222 -13.84 0.57 -9.64
CA ASP A 222 -13.02 -0.25 -8.73
C ASP A 222 -13.34 0.08 -7.27
N TYR A 223 -14.41 -0.51 -6.72
CA TYR A 223 -14.92 -0.12 -5.40
C TYR A 223 -13.96 -0.45 -4.26
N GLN A 224 -13.13 -1.49 -4.40
CA GLN A 224 -12.14 -1.90 -3.41
C GLN A 224 -11.00 -0.90 -3.30
N HIS A 225 -10.71 -0.18 -4.38
CA HIS A 225 -9.40 0.40 -4.60
C HIS A 225 -9.26 1.85 -4.15
N PHE A 226 -8.23 2.13 -3.36
CA PHE A 226 -7.74 3.48 -3.06
C PHE A 226 -6.29 3.61 -3.46
N GLU A 227 -5.92 4.76 -4.04
CA GLU A 227 -4.53 5.03 -4.42
C GLU A 227 -4.07 6.45 -4.10
N LYS A 228 -2.77 6.60 -3.88
CA LYS A 228 -2.08 7.88 -3.76
C LYS A 228 -0.71 7.78 -4.45
N PRO A 229 -0.65 8.03 -5.76
CA PRO A 229 0.56 7.89 -6.59
C PRO A 229 1.78 8.70 -6.09
#